data_AF-A0A0Q0F745-F1
#
_entry.id   AF-A0A0Q0F745-F1
#
_cell.length_a   1.000
_cell.length_b   1.000
_cell.length_c   1.000
_cell.angle_alpha   90.00
_cell.angle_beta   90.00
_cell.angle_gamma   90.00
#
_symmetry.space_group_name_H-M   'P 1'
#
loop_
_entity.id
_entity.type
_entity.pdbx_description
1 polymer ?
#
loop_
_entity_poly.entity_id
_entity_poly.type
_entity_poly.pdbx_seq_one_letter_code
_entity_poly.pdbx_strand_id
1 'polypeptide(L)'
;MSRPYSEKIRDQVFKRVYEHGEKVQHVSQDLNVSKSTIYSWLKENNEAAKNSKGKFIIRRLEEQLKTVSEDRKILIKAASIFARELK
;
A
#
# COMPACT_ATOMS: atom_id res chain seq x y z
N MET A 1 -8.28 4.17 -28.76
CA MET A 1 -8.23 5.62 -28.45
C MET A 1 -8.73 5.84 -27.03
N SER A 2 -7.85 5.85 -26.04
CA SER A 2 -8.21 6.20 -24.66
C SER A 2 -8.41 7.71 -24.61
N ARG A 3 -9.65 8.19 -24.51
CA ARG A 3 -9.90 9.60 -24.17
C ARG A 3 -9.43 9.77 -22.72
N PRO A 4 -8.43 10.62 -22.44
CA PRO A 4 -8.09 10.92 -21.06
C PRO A 4 -9.29 11.65 -20.48
N TYR A 5 -10.10 10.94 -19.70
CA TYR A 5 -11.05 11.59 -18.81
C TYR A 5 -10.24 12.56 -17.94
N SER A 6 -10.70 13.80 -17.81
CA SER A 6 -9.98 14.77 -16.98
C SER A 6 -9.86 14.23 -15.56
N GLU A 7 -8.69 14.37 -14.94
CA GLU A 7 -8.45 13.93 -13.55
C GLU A 7 -9.56 14.41 -12.59
N LYS A 8 -10.09 15.62 -12.83
CA LYS A 8 -11.25 16.17 -12.12
C LYS A 8 -12.48 15.25 -12.07
N ILE A 9 -12.79 14.55 -13.17
CA ILE A 9 -13.92 13.60 -13.23
C ILE A 9 -13.62 12.37 -12.39
N ARG A 10 -12.39 11.85 -12.46
CA ARG A 10 -11.96 10.70 -11.66
C ARG A 10 -12.02 11.03 -10.16
N ASP A 11 -11.56 12.20 -9.76
CA ASP A 11 -11.60 12.67 -8.38
C ASP A 11 -13.05 12.84 -7.89
N GLN A 12 -13.91 13.42 -8.73
CA GLN A 12 -15.33 13.58 -8.41
C GLN A 12 -16.05 12.23 -8.26
N VAL A 13 -15.72 11.25 -9.11
CA VAL A 13 -16.20 9.86 -8.98
C VAL A 13 -15.78 9.28 -7.64
N PHE A 14 -14.50 9.40 -7.27
CA PHE A 14 -14.01 8.88 -6.00
C PHE A 14 -14.69 9.54 -4.81
N LYS A 15 -14.86 10.86 -4.83
CA LYS A 15 -15.56 11.59 -3.78
C LYS A 15 -17.00 11.09 -3.59
N ARG A 16 -17.77 11.00 -4.67
CA ARG A 16 -19.17 10.55 -4.61
C ARG A 16 -19.31 9.09 -4.17
N VAL A 17 -18.44 8.21 -4.66
CA VAL A 17 -18.53 6.77 -4.33
C VAL A 17 -17.98 6.46 -2.94
N TYR A 18 -16.83 7.02 -2.54
CA TYR A 18 -16.19 6.71 -1.25
C TYR A 18 -16.67 7.59 -0.10
N GLU A 19 -16.87 8.89 -0.31
CA GLU A 19 -17.28 9.80 0.77
C GLU A 19 -18.81 9.83 0.93
N HIS A 20 -19.55 9.93 -0.18
CA HIS A 20 -21.02 10.03 -0.12
C HIS A 20 -21.74 8.67 -0.24
N GLY A 21 -21.02 7.59 -0.55
CA GLY A 21 -21.61 6.25 -0.69
C GLY A 21 -22.58 6.11 -1.86
N GLU A 22 -22.51 6.99 -2.86
CA GLU A 22 -23.40 6.96 -4.02
C GLU A 22 -23.16 5.69 -4.86
N LYS A 23 -24.24 5.09 -5.39
CA LYS A 23 -24.11 3.91 -6.25
C LYS A 23 -23.44 4.31 -7.56
N VAL A 24 -22.50 3.48 -8.02
CA VAL A 24 -21.79 3.63 -9.31
C VAL A 24 -22.76 3.82 -10.49
N GLN A 25 -23.95 3.23 -10.43
CA GLN A 25 -24.96 3.43 -11.46
C GLN A 25 -25.44 4.89 -11.58
N HIS A 26 -25.69 5.57 -10.47
CA HIS A 26 -26.11 6.97 -10.46
C HIS A 26 -24.96 7.87 -10.91
N VAL A 27 -23.77 7.66 -10.34
CA VAL A 27 -22.57 8.43 -10.70
C VAL A 27 -22.21 8.29 -12.19
N SER A 28 -22.39 7.08 -12.76
CA SER A 28 -22.17 6.81 -14.18
C SER A 28 -23.11 7.61 -15.09
N GLN A 29 -24.38 7.72 -14.72
CA GLN A 29 -25.38 8.48 -15.47
C GLN A 29 -25.12 9.98 -15.37
N ASP A 30 -24.88 10.48 -14.15
CA ASP A 30 -24.68 11.91 -13.87
C ASP A 30 -23.42 12.48 -14.55
N LEU A 31 -22.32 11.74 -14.49
CA LEU A 31 -21.03 12.20 -15.02
C LEU A 31 -20.79 11.76 -16.46
N ASN A 32 -21.75 11.05 -17.06
CA ASN A 32 -21.66 10.48 -18.41
C ASN A 32 -20.36 9.66 -18.62
N VAL A 33 -20.00 8.85 -17.61
CA VAL A 33 -18.85 7.95 -17.64
C VAL A 33 -19.36 6.53 -17.59
N SER A 34 -18.81 5.63 -18.40
CA SER A 34 -19.23 4.23 -18.38
C SER A 34 -18.97 3.58 -17.01
N LYS A 35 -19.91 2.74 -16.55
CA LYS A 35 -19.75 1.98 -15.29
C LYS A 35 -18.45 1.19 -15.26
N SER A 36 -18.04 0.60 -16.39
CA SER A 36 -16.80 -0.17 -16.50
C SER A 36 -15.56 0.69 -16.25
N THR A 37 -15.52 1.92 -16.78
CA THR A 37 -14.45 2.88 -16.49
C THR A 37 -14.37 3.21 -15.01
N ILE A 38 -15.51 3.48 -14.36
CA ILE A 38 -15.56 3.77 -12.92
C ILE A 38 -15.03 2.57 -12.11
N TYR A 39 -15.49 1.36 -12.42
CA TYR A 39 -14.98 0.15 -11.74
C TYR A 39 -13.49 -0.07 -11.97
N SER A 40 -12.97 0.20 -13.17
CA SER A 40 -11.52 0.14 -13.43
C SER A 40 -10.75 1.11 -12.54
N TRP A 41 -11.20 2.36 -12.41
CA TRP A 41 -10.54 3.34 -11.53
C TRP A 41 -10.58 2.96 -10.05
N LEU A 42 -11.72 2.44 -9.57
CA LEU A 42 -11.86 1.96 -8.19
C LEU A 42 -10.95 0.77 -7.92
N LYS A 43 -10.80 -0.13 -8.90
CA LYS A 43 -9.88 -1.28 -8.81
C LYS A 43 -8.43 -0.82 -8.76
N GLU A 44 -8.01 0.05 -9.68
CA GLU A 44 -6.66 0.62 -9.71
C GLU A 44 -6.29 1.31 -8.40
N ASN A 45 -7.21 2.10 -7.83
CA ASN A 45 -6.99 2.80 -6.56
C ASN A 45 -6.80 1.82 -5.39
N ASN A 46 -7.63 0.77 -5.32
CA ASN A 46 -7.49 -0.27 -4.31
C ASN A 46 -6.16 -1.04 -4.44
N GLU A 47 -5.75 -1.38 -5.66
CA GLU A 47 -4.48 -2.07 -5.88
C GLU A 47 -3.28 -1.18 -5.55
N ALA A 48 -3.33 0.12 -5.90
CA ALA A 48 -2.31 1.09 -5.50
C ALA A 48 -2.19 1.20 -3.96
N ALA A 49 -3.33 1.27 -3.26
CA ALA A 49 -3.37 1.32 -1.80
C ALA A 49 -2.85 0.03 -1.13
N LYS A 50 -3.16 -1.15 -1.70
CA LYS A 50 -2.59 -2.41 -1.22
C LYS A 50 -1.09 -2.46 -1.44
N ASN A 51 -0.61 -2.04 -2.62
CA ASN A 51 0.81 -2.04 -2.95
C ASN A 51 1.61 -1.08 -2.06
N SER A 52 1.06 0.08 -1.70
CA SER A 52 1.73 1.02 -0.78
C SER A 52 1.82 0.45 0.65
N LYS A 53 0.73 -0.11 1.17
CA LYS A 53 0.71 -0.76 2.49
C LYS A 53 1.66 -1.96 2.54
N GLY A 54 1.67 -2.79 1.50
CA GLY A 54 2.59 -3.92 1.38
C GLY A 54 4.06 -3.48 1.41
N LYS A 55 4.42 -2.45 0.63
CA LYS A 55 5.79 -1.90 0.63
C LYS A 55 6.20 -1.36 2.00
N PHE A 56 5.32 -0.65 2.71
CA PHE A 56 5.61 -0.16 4.06
C PHE A 56 5.87 -1.31 5.04
N ILE A 57 5.05 -2.37 5.01
CA ILE A 57 5.21 -3.55 5.87
C ILE A 57 6.52 -4.26 5.56
N ILE A 58 6.83 -4.48 4.28
CA ILE A 58 8.08 -5.14 3.85
C ILE A 58 9.29 -4.36 4.38
N ARG A 59 9.33 -3.04 4.19
CA ARG A 59 10.43 -2.21 4.68
C ARG A 59 10.62 -2.31 6.20
N ARG A 60 9.51 -2.28 6.95
CA ARG A 60 9.54 -2.43 8.40
C ARG A 60 10.06 -3.80 8.84
N LEU A 61 9.67 -4.87 8.15
CA LEU A 61 10.15 -6.22 8.42
C LEU A 61 11.64 -6.36 8.13
N GLU A 62 12.13 -5.77 7.04
CA GLU A 62 13.57 -5.74 6.71
C GLU A 62 14.38 -4.98 7.78
N GLU A 63 13.88 -3.84 8.26
CA GLU A 63 14.48 -3.08 9.36
C GLU A 63 14.56 -3.92 10.65
N GLN A 64 13.46 -4.57 11.05
CA GLN A 64 13.43 -5.42 12.24
C GLN A 64 14.37 -6.63 12.12
N LEU A 65 14.40 -7.27 10.95
CA LEU A 65 15.28 -8.41 10.69
C LEU A 65 16.75 -8.01 10.80
N LYS A 66 17.12 -6.84 10.29
CA LYS A 66 18.48 -6.30 10.39
C LYS A 66 18.87 -6.09 11.86
N THR A 67 18.05 -5.39 12.63
CA THR A 67 18.32 -5.12 14.05
C THR A 67 18.52 -6.41 14.84
N VAL A 68 17.59 -7.36 14.73
CA VAL A 68 17.69 -8.65 15.46
C VAL A 68 18.93 -9.45 15.02
N SER A 69 19.31 -9.36 13.74
CA SER A 69 20.51 -10.01 13.23
C SER A 69 21.79 -9.39 13.79
N GLU A 70 21.82 -8.07 13.97
CA GLU A 70 22.94 -7.35 14.58
C GLU A 70 23.07 -7.67 16.07
N ASP A 71 21.95 -7.65 16.80
CA ASP A 71 21.91 -8.03 18.22
C ASP A 71 22.42 -9.46 18.43
N ARG A 72 21.98 -10.40 17.59
CA ARG A 72 22.46 -11.78 17.61
C ARG A 72 23.98 -11.85 17.42
N LYS A 73 24.54 -11.06 16.50
CA LYS A 73 26.00 -11.04 16.26
C LYS A 73 26.74 -10.51 17.49
N ILE A 74 26.21 -9.47 18.14
CA ILE A 74 26.79 -8.92 19.37
C ILE A 74 26.79 -9.98 20.48
N LEU A 75 25.68 -10.66 20.70
CA LEU A 75 25.55 -11.70 21.71
C LEU A 75 26.52 -12.86 21.47
N ILE A 76 26.67 -13.32 20.22
CA ILE A 76 27.63 -14.37 19.86
C ILE A 76 29.07 -13.91 20.17
N LYS A 77 29.40 -12.66 19.85
CA LYS A 77 30.73 -12.09 20.13
C LYS A 77 31.01 -12.03 21.63
N ALA A 78 30.03 -11.60 22.43
CA ALA A 78 30.13 -11.58 23.89
C ALA A 78 30.33 -12.99 24.46
N ALA A 79 29.51 -13.96 24.05
CA ALA A 79 29.64 -15.35 24.47
C ALA A 79 31.03 -15.93 24.15
N SER A 80 31.60 -15.59 22.98
CA SER A 80 32.94 -16.01 22.58
C SER A 80 34.06 -15.37 23.39
N ILE A 81 33.85 -14.17 23.95
CA ILE A 81 34.79 -13.54 24.87
C ILE A 81 34.71 -14.24 26.22
N PHE A 82 33.50 -14.38 26.79
CA PHE A 82 33.31 -15.03 28.08
C PHE A 82 33.79 -16.49 28.10
N ALA A 83 33.59 -17.25 27.02
CA ALA A 83 34.09 -18.62 26.91
C ALA A 83 35.62 -18.71 26.91
N ARG A 84 36.34 -17.64 26.52
CA ARG A 84 37.81 -17.58 26.60
C ARG A 84 38.29 -17.17 28.00
N GLU A 85 37.55 -16.33 28.70
CA GLU A 85 37.90 -15.88 30.06
C GLU A 85 37.63 -16.95 31.13
N LEU A 86 36.69 -17.87 30.87
CA LEU A 86 36.38 -19.01 31.74
C LEU A 86 37.34 -20.20 31.58
N LYS A 87 38.35 -20.07 30.72
CA LYS A 87 39.31 -21.12 30.38
C LYS A 87 40.69 -20.80 30.95
#